data_AF-A0A5J4L6K2-F1
#
_entry.id   AF-A0A5J4L6K2-F1
#
_cell.length_a   1.000
_cell.length_b   1.000
_cell.length_c   1.000
_cell.angle_alpha   90.00
_cell.angle_beta   90.00
_cell.angle_gamma   90.00
#
_symmetry.space_group_name_H-M   'P 1'
#
loop_
_entity.id
_entity.type
_entity.pdbx_description
1 polymer ?
#
loop_
_entity_poly.entity_id
_entity_poly.type
_entity_poly.pdbx_seq_one_letter_code
_entity_poly.pdbx_strand_id
1 'polypeptide(L)'
;MAMPPPTDDTALRRLADHVKRRRVGLGMNKIDVAKAADITINTYMKIEDGKPLRDLTYGKVEAALDWAAGSCQEVLRGGEPTPIQGLEEGVATSPVTDSDLEGDVGQAVTNALIGVADDMSAADIRALKQRVIDEWRELRRNRRGSSGGN
;
A
#
# COMPACT_ATOMS: atom_id res chain seq x y z
N MET A 1 -13.30 -3.10 21.90
CA MET A 1 -11.99 -2.76 21.30
C MET A 1 -11.00 -3.81 21.79
N ALA A 2 -10.71 -4.83 20.99
CA ALA A 2 -9.81 -5.92 21.39
C ALA A 2 -8.36 -5.39 21.37
N MET A 3 -7.65 -5.51 22.48
CA MET A 3 -6.20 -5.35 22.47
C MET A 3 -5.61 -6.37 21.48
N PRO A 4 -4.62 -6.01 20.65
CA PRO A 4 -3.85 -7.01 19.93
C PRO A 4 -3.28 -7.99 20.96
N PRO A 5 -3.29 -9.31 20.69
CA PRO A 5 -2.70 -10.27 21.60
C PRO A 5 -1.25 -9.85 21.90
N PRO A 6 -0.77 -10.00 23.15
CA PRO A 6 0.64 -9.77 23.43
C PRO A 6 1.44 -10.62 22.45
N THR A 7 2.44 -10.02 21.81
CA THR A 7 3.32 -10.70 20.86
C THR A 7 3.88 -11.95 21.53
N ASP A 8 3.26 -13.09 21.22
CA ASP A 8 3.59 -14.34 21.87
C ASP A 8 4.77 -15.00 21.15
N ASP A 9 5.35 -15.97 21.83
CA ASP A 9 6.48 -16.73 21.34
C ASP A 9 6.19 -17.28 19.93
N THR A 10 4.97 -17.75 19.69
CA THR A 10 4.49 -18.28 18.40
C THR A 10 4.48 -17.25 17.28
N ALA A 11 3.98 -16.04 17.54
CA ALA A 11 3.95 -14.94 16.57
C ALA A 11 5.35 -14.53 16.14
N LEU A 12 6.31 -14.51 17.06
CA LEU A 12 7.71 -14.20 16.75
C LEU A 12 8.37 -15.30 15.92
N ARG A 13 8.08 -16.59 16.18
CA ARG A 13 8.58 -17.68 15.31
C ARG A 13 7.99 -17.59 13.91
N ARG A 14 6.70 -17.28 13.78
CA ARG A 14 6.06 -17.08 12.47
C ARG A 14 6.76 -15.97 11.70
N LEU A 15 7.00 -14.80 12.32
CA LEU A 15 7.74 -13.72 11.69
C LEU A 15 9.15 -14.15 11.26
N ALA A 16 9.88 -14.84 12.14
CA ALA A 16 11.21 -15.35 11.83
C ALA A 16 11.22 -16.25 10.57
N ASP A 17 10.23 -17.12 10.43
CA ASP A 17 10.07 -18.00 9.28
C ASP A 17 9.80 -17.24 7.98
N HIS A 18 8.89 -16.25 7.99
CA HIS A 18 8.64 -15.42 6.81
C HIS A 18 9.88 -14.63 6.41
N VAL A 19 10.57 -14.02 7.38
CA VAL A 19 11.80 -13.25 7.13
C VAL A 19 12.87 -14.14 6.52
N LYS A 20 13.09 -15.34 7.08
CA LYS A 20 14.07 -16.29 6.57
C LYS A 20 13.74 -16.75 5.15
N ARG A 21 12.48 -17.11 4.88
CA ARG A 21 12.02 -17.52 3.54
C ARG A 21 12.21 -16.40 2.53
N ARG A 22 11.81 -15.17 2.87
CA ARG A 22 11.94 -14.01 1.98
C ARG A 22 13.40 -13.70 1.67
N ARG A 23 14.25 -13.64 2.69
CA ARG A 23 15.70 -13.41 2.52
C ARG A 23 16.31 -14.44 1.57
N VAL A 24 16.00 -15.74 1.77
CA VAL A 24 16.48 -16.81 0.88
C VAL A 24 15.92 -16.66 -0.53
N GLY A 25 14.64 -16.29 -0.68
CA GLY A 25 14.01 -16.02 -1.97
C GLY A 25 14.63 -14.82 -2.72
N LEU A 26 15.19 -13.86 -1.99
CA LEU A 26 15.96 -12.74 -2.55
C LEU A 26 17.44 -13.08 -2.81
N GLY A 27 17.88 -14.31 -2.52
CA GLY A 27 19.29 -14.73 -2.67
C GLY A 27 20.24 -14.05 -1.68
N MET A 28 19.73 -13.40 -0.64
CA MET A 28 20.53 -12.63 0.32
C MET A 28 21.02 -13.52 1.48
N ASN A 29 22.26 -13.31 1.90
CA ASN A 29 22.75 -13.83 3.18
C ASN A 29 22.35 -12.86 4.33
N LYS A 30 22.57 -13.27 5.59
CA LYS A 30 22.19 -12.45 6.76
C LYS A 30 22.92 -11.10 6.84
N ILE A 31 24.17 -11.06 6.36
CA ILE A 31 24.99 -9.84 6.32
C ILE A 31 24.41 -8.87 5.29
N ASP A 32 23.95 -9.37 4.15
CA ASP A 32 23.38 -8.54 3.08
C ASP A 32 22.13 -7.80 3.59
N VAL A 33 21.21 -8.51 4.25
CA VAL A 33 20.01 -7.87 4.82
C VAL A 33 20.37 -6.90 5.94
N ALA A 34 21.31 -7.25 6.82
CA ALA A 34 21.74 -6.36 7.88
C ALA A 34 22.34 -5.05 7.33
N LYS A 35 23.15 -5.15 6.26
CA LYS A 35 23.69 -3.98 5.56
C LYS A 35 22.59 -3.16 4.89
N ALA A 36 21.68 -3.79 4.16
CA ALA A 36 20.57 -3.11 3.49
C ALA A 36 19.62 -2.40 4.47
N ALA A 37 19.39 -2.98 5.64
CA ALA A 37 18.58 -2.41 6.71
C ALA A 37 19.34 -1.39 7.59
N ASP A 38 20.65 -1.19 7.38
CA ASP A 38 21.51 -0.37 8.24
C ASP A 38 21.37 -0.75 9.74
N ILE A 39 21.57 -2.04 10.02
CA ILE A 39 21.59 -2.60 11.37
C ILE A 39 22.77 -3.57 11.54
N THR A 40 23.10 -3.89 12.79
CA THR A 40 24.13 -4.91 13.04
C THR A 40 23.60 -6.31 12.70
N ILE A 41 24.50 -7.21 12.28
CA ILE A 41 24.16 -8.62 12.03
C ILE A 41 23.53 -9.27 13.26
N ASN A 42 24.00 -8.93 14.47
CA ASN A 42 23.44 -9.44 15.73
C ASN A 42 21.99 -9.01 15.92
N THR A 43 21.64 -7.78 15.53
CA THR A 43 20.25 -7.31 15.57
C THR A 43 19.40 -8.07 14.56
N TYR A 44 19.89 -8.29 13.34
CA TYR A 44 19.15 -9.08 12.34
C TYR A 44 18.95 -10.54 12.78
N MET A 45 19.99 -11.18 13.36
CA MET A 45 19.89 -12.56 13.86
C MET A 45 18.81 -12.73 14.93
N LYS A 46 18.60 -11.71 15.79
CA LYS A 46 17.51 -11.75 16.77
C LYS A 46 16.12 -11.91 16.11
N ILE A 47 15.92 -11.37 14.92
CA ILE A 47 14.65 -11.53 14.18
C ILE A 47 14.47 -12.98 13.75
N GLU A 48 15.49 -13.57 13.12
CA GLU A 48 15.42 -14.98 12.70
C GLU A 48 15.45 -15.98 13.88
N ASP A 49 15.91 -15.55 15.06
CA ASP A 49 15.80 -16.31 16.31
C ASP A 49 14.40 -16.19 16.94
N GLY A 50 13.50 -15.37 16.39
CA GLY A 50 12.17 -15.11 16.95
C GLY A 50 12.23 -14.32 18.26
N LYS A 51 13.15 -13.36 18.38
CA LYS A 51 13.25 -12.46 19.54
C LYS A 51 12.61 -11.11 19.22
N PRO A 52 11.92 -10.47 20.19
CA PRO A 52 11.27 -9.20 19.96
C PRO A 52 12.31 -8.09 19.75
N LEU A 53 12.02 -7.18 18.80
CA LEU A 53 12.76 -5.96 18.55
C LEU A 53 11.84 -4.73 18.62
N ARG A 54 12.45 -3.55 18.49
CA ARG A 54 11.72 -2.27 18.42
C ARG A 54 11.07 -2.12 17.04
N ASP A 55 9.93 -1.44 16.99
CA ASP A 55 9.19 -1.20 15.75
C ASP A 55 10.01 -0.53 14.65
N LEU A 56 10.89 0.40 15.03
CA LEU A 56 11.82 1.04 14.09
C LEU A 56 12.73 0.03 13.38
N THR A 57 13.14 -1.04 14.07
CA THR A 57 13.97 -2.08 13.49
C THR A 57 13.17 -2.97 12.54
N TYR A 58 11.91 -3.25 12.85
CA TYR A 58 11.03 -3.95 11.92
C TYR A 58 10.84 -3.14 10.63
N GLY A 59 10.58 -1.83 10.71
CA GLY A 59 10.45 -0.97 9.53
C GLY A 59 11.71 -0.95 8.64
N LYS A 60 12.90 -0.90 9.25
CA LYS A 60 14.18 -1.00 8.51
C LYS A 60 14.33 -2.34 7.78
N VAL A 61 13.88 -3.43 8.40
CA VAL A 61 13.99 -4.78 7.83
C VAL A 61 12.92 -5.03 6.77
N GLU A 62 11.72 -4.47 6.91
CA GLU A 62 10.68 -4.49 5.88
C GLU A 62 11.21 -3.89 4.58
N ALA A 63 11.82 -2.71 4.65
CA ALA A 63 12.44 -2.07 3.49
C ALA A 63 13.53 -2.93 2.85
N ALA A 64 14.40 -3.55 3.65
CA ALA A 64 15.47 -4.42 3.16
C ALA A 64 14.99 -5.75 2.55
N LEU A 65 13.75 -6.17 2.82
CA LEU A 65 13.15 -7.40 2.32
C LEU A 65 12.15 -7.15 1.17
N ASP A 66 12.11 -5.92 0.65
CA ASP A 66 11.11 -5.46 -0.31
C ASP A 66 9.69 -5.80 0.16
N TRP A 67 9.37 -5.44 1.40
CA TRP A 67 8.04 -5.56 2.00
C TRP A 67 7.43 -4.19 2.23
N ALA A 68 6.10 -4.12 2.12
CA ALA A 68 5.35 -2.92 2.47
C ALA A 68 5.50 -2.63 3.96
N ALA A 69 5.54 -1.34 4.30
CA ALA A 69 5.60 -0.89 5.69
C ALA A 69 4.45 -1.48 6.51
N GLY A 70 4.76 -2.03 7.69
CA GLY A 70 3.80 -2.69 8.58
C GLY A 70 3.63 -4.19 8.33
N SER A 71 4.28 -4.77 7.32
CA SER A 71 4.21 -6.21 7.04
C SER A 71 4.64 -7.08 8.22
N CYS A 72 5.66 -6.69 8.99
CA CYS A 72 6.07 -7.43 10.18
C CYS A 72 4.96 -7.42 11.24
N GLN A 73 4.32 -6.26 11.45
CA GLN A 73 3.20 -6.15 12.40
C GLN A 73 2.00 -6.98 11.97
N GLU A 74 1.72 -7.04 10.67
CA GLU A 74 0.65 -7.88 10.12
C GLU A 74 0.92 -9.37 10.38
N VAL A 75 2.16 -9.81 10.16
CA VAL A 75 2.57 -11.18 10.50
C VAL A 75 2.47 -11.47 11.99
N LEU A 76 2.86 -10.52 12.85
CA LEU A 76 2.71 -10.67 14.30
C LEU A 76 1.23 -10.81 14.71
N ARG A 77 0.31 -10.14 14.00
CA ARG A 77 -1.15 -10.28 14.19
C ARG A 77 -1.75 -11.56 13.61
N GLY A 78 -0.98 -12.34 12.85
CA GLY A 78 -1.42 -13.59 12.23
C GLY A 78 -1.77 -13.48 10.76
N GLY A 79 -1.53 -12.32 10.13
CA GLY A 79 -1.61 -12.16 8.68
C GLY A 79 -0.32 -12.56 7.97
N GLU A 80 -0.22 -12.14 6.71
CA GLU A 80 0.90 -12.40 5.81
C GLU A 80 1.64 -11.09 5.47
N PRO A 81 2.95 -11.13 5.19
CA PRO A 81 3.67 -9.95 4.75
C PRO A 81 3.28 -9.60 3.31
N THR A 82 3.40 -8.33 2.93
CA THR A 82 3.07 -7.86 1.59
C THR A 82 4.35 -7.54 0.82
N PRO A 83 4.77 -8.37 -0.16
CA PRO A 83 5.90 -8.06 -1.02
C PRO A 83 5.60 -6.84 -1.90
N ILE A 84 6.55 -5.92 -1.97
CA ILE A 84 6.58 -4.91 -3.01
C ILE A 84 7.18 -5.60 -4.24
N GLN A 85 6.39 -5.76 -5.30
CA GLN A 85 6.94 -6.10 -6.60
C GLN A 85 7.68 -4.85 -7.10
N GLY A 86 8.99 -4.97 -7.31
CA GLY A 86 9.73 -3.96 -8.03
C GLY A 86 9.09 -3.76 -9.40
N LEU A 87 8.88 -2.51 -9.81
CA LEU A 87 8.59 -2.20 -11.20
C LEU A 87 9.78 -2.74 -12.01
N GLU A 88 9.56 -3.70 -12.90
CA GLU A 88 10.63 -4.15 -13.78
C GLU A 88 11.19 -2.96 -14.56
N GLU A 89 12.50 -2.95 -14.82
CA GLU A 89 13.13 -1.94 -15.66
C GLU A 89 12.43 -1.91 -17.03
N GLY A 90 11.74 -0.80 -17.32
CA GLY A 90 10.92 -0.63 -18.53
C GLY A 90 9.41 -0.53 -18.29
N VAL A 91 8.93 -0.75 -17.07
CA VAL A 91 7.53 -0.44 -16.72
C VAL A 91 7.43 1.03 -16.32
N ALA A 92 6.98 1.86 -17.25
CA ALA A 92 6.59 3.22 -16.95
C ALA A 92 5.29 3.19 -16.13
N THR A 93 5.36 3.58 -14.86
CA THR A 93 4.14 3.98 -14.14
C THR A 93 3.65 5.27 -14.78
N SER A 94 2.54 5.19 -15.52
CA SER A 94 1.88 6.41 -15.96
C SER A 94 1.27 7.08 -14.73
N PRO A 95 1.64 8.33 -14.40
CA PRO A 95 0.86 9.08 -13.43
C PRO A 95 -0.57 9.15 -13.96
N VAL A 96 -1.54 8.77 -13.13
CA VAL A 96 -2.96 8.92 -13.46
C VAL A 96 -3.20 10.39 -13.74
N THR A 97 -3.57 10.70 -14.98
CA THR A 97 -3.84 12.09 -15.38
C THR A 97 -5.24 12.49 -14.93
N ASP A 98 -5.49 13.79 -14.90
CA ASP A 98 -6.83 14.33 -14.59
C ASP A 98 -7.86 13.81 -15.60
N SER A 99 -7.44 13.57 -16.85
CA SER A 99 -8.27 13.00 -17.90
C SER A 99 -8.63 11.53 -17.66
N ASP A 100 -7.69 10.72 -17.14
CA ASP A 100 -7.94 9.31 -16.85
C ASP A 100 -8.98 9.16 -15.73
N LEU A 101 -8.81 9.96 -14.66
CA LEU A 101 -9.75 9.98 -13.54
C LEU A 101 -11.14 10.48 -13.94
N GLU A 102 -11.21 11.51 -14.81
CA GLU A 102 -12.48 12.00 -15.36
C GLU A 102 -13.20 10.93 -16.20
N GLY A 103 -12.45 10.12 -16.95
CA GLY A 103 -12.96 8.98 -17.70
C GLY A 103 -13.60 7.93 -16.78
N ASP A 104 -12.86 7.53 -15.75
CA ASP A 104 -13.31 6.53 -14.77
C ASP A 104 -14.55 6.98 -13.98
N VAL A 105 -14.55 8.24 -13.51
CA VAL A 105 -15.72 8.83 -12.84
C VAL A 105 -16.92 8.87 -13.78
N GLY A 106 -16.72 9.31 -15.03
CA GLY A 106 -17.77 9.35 -16.03
C GLY A 106 -18.37 7.97 -16.34
N GLN A 107 -17.56 6.93 -16.35
CA GLN A 107 -18.00 5.55 -16.55
C GLN A 107 -18.75 5.01 -15.32
N ALA A 108 -18.26 5.28 -14.12
CA ALA A 108 -18.93 4.90 -12.88
C ALA A 108 -20.32 5.53 -12.74
N VAL A 109 -20.45 6.82 -13.07
CA VAL A 109 -21.75 7.54 -13.09
C VAL A 109 -22.69 6.95 -14.12
N THR A 110 -22.18 6.62 -15.32
CA THR A 110 -22.99 5.99 -16.38
C THR A 110 -23.50 4.62 -15.94
N ASN A 111 -22.63 3.79 -15.36
CA ASN A 111 -22.99 2.47 -14.85
C ASN A 111 -24.03 2.57 -13.71
N ALA A 112 -23.91 3.57 -12.83
CA ALA A 112 -24.88 3.83 -11.78
C ALA A 112 -26.24 4.28 -12.35
N LEU A 113 -26.24 5.08 -13.42
CA LEU A 113 -27.46 5.57 -14.08
C LEU A 113 -28.23 4.45 -14.80
N ILE A 114 -27.53 3.47 -15.39
CA ILE A 114 -28.15 2.32 -16.07
C ILE A 114 -29.06 1.51 -15.13
N GLY A 115 -28.82 1.53 -13.80
CA GLY A 115 -29.65 0.83 -12.82
C GLY A 115 -30.75 1.66 -12.14
N VAL A 116 -30.79 2.98 -12.36
CA VAL A 116 -31.67 3.90 -11.60
C VAL A 116 -32.60 4.70 -12.53
N ALA A 117 -32.23 4.84 -13.81
CA ALA A 117 -32.93 5.70 -14.75
C ALA A 117 -33.83 4.89 -15.70
N ASP A 118 -34.95 4.39 -15.19
CA ASP A 118 -35.96 3.70 -16.02
C ASP A 118 -36.64 4.63 -17.05
N ASP A 119 -36.44 5.96 -16.97
CA ASP A 119 -37.10 6.94 -17.87
C ASP A 119 -36.24 8.17 -18.22
N MET A 120 -34.91 8.06 -18.24
CA MET A 120 -34.05 9.16 -18.70
C MET A 120 -33.63 8.97 -20.15
N SER A 121 -33.77 10.03 -20.95
CA SER A 121 -33.28 10.01 -22.32
C SER A 121 -31.74 10.00 -22.33
N ALA A 122 -31.15 9.50 -23.42
CA ALA A 122 -29.71 9.56 -23.61
C ALA A 122 -29.14 10.99 -23.60
N ALA A 123 -29.96 12.02 -23.82
CA ALA A 123 -29.56 13.42 -23.69
C ALA A 123 -29.42 13.84 -22.23
N ASP A 124 -30.33 13.40 -21.37
CA ASP A 124 -30.32 13.70 -19.93
C ASP A 124 -29.15 13.03 -19.22
N ILE A 125 -28.82 11.80 -19.62
CA ILE A 125 -27.64 11.06 -19.11
C ILE A 125 -26.35 11.82 -19.43
N ARG A 126 -26.21 12.34 -20.67
CA ARG A 126 -25.02 13.11 -21.08
C ARG A 126 -24.93 14.44 -20.33
N ALA A 127 -26.05 15.14 -20.17
CA ALA A 127 -26.10 16.41 -19.44
C ALA A 127 -25.72 16.24 -17.97
N LEU A 128 -26.20 15.17 -17.32
CA LEU A 128 -25.86 14.85 -15.94
C LEU A 128 -24.37 14.47 -15.79
N LYS A 129 -23.84 13.64 -16.69
CA LYS A 129 -22.41 13.30 -16.73
C LYS A 129 -21.55 14.56 -16.83
N GLN A 130 -21.90 15.48 -17.72
CA GLN A 130 -21.13 16.70 -17.93
C GLN A 130 -21.14 17.60 -16.68
N ARG A 131 -22.30 17.73 -16.02
CA ARG A 131 -22.45 18.49 -14.78
C ARG A 131 -21.57 17.96 -13.65
N VAL A 132 -21.53 16.64 -13.48
CA VAL A 132 -20.70 16.00 -12.45
C VAL A 132 -19.21 16.25 -12.75
N ILE A 133 -18.76 16.10 -13.99
CA ILE A 133 -17.36 16.37 -14.37
C ILE A 133 -16.98 17.83 -14.07
N ASP A 134 -17.85 18.77 -14.40
CA ASP A 134 -17.58 20.20 -14.19
C ASP A 134 -17.50 20.55 -12.70
N GLU A 135 -18.38 20.00 -11.87
CA GLU A 135 -18.36 20.18 -10.41
C GLU A 135 -17.08 19.57 -9.79
N TRP A 136 -16.66 18.40 -10.24
CA TRP A 136 -15.41 17.77 -9.77
C TRP A 136 -14.18 18.58 -10.14
N ARG A 137 -14.13 19.17 -11.34
CA ARG A 137 -13.05 20.08 -11.77
C ARG A 137 -13.00 21.34 -10.92
N GLU A 138 -14.16 21.89 -10.55
CA GLU A 138 -14.26 23.08 -9.70
C GLU A 138 -13.77 22.81 -8.27
N LEU A 139 -14.20 21.70 -7.66
CA LEU A 139 -13.76 21.28 -6.32
C LEU A 139 -12.25 21.08 -6.24
N ARG A 140 -11.64 20.56 -7.31
CA ARG A 140 -10.19 20.31 -7.37
C ARG A 140 -9.37 21.59 -7.52
N ARG A 141 -9.87 22.59 -8.28
CA ARG A 141 -9.24 23.92 -8.36
C ARG A 141 -9.27 24.64 -7.01
N ASN A 142 -10.40 24.61 -6.31
CA ASN A 142 -10.54 25.25 -4.99
C ASN A 142 -9.64 24.60 -3.93
N ARG A 143 -9.44 23.28 -3.97
CA ARG A 143 -8.52 22.58 -3.05
C ARG A 143 -7.05 22.90 -3.29
N ARG A 144 -6.62 23.14 -4.52
CA ARG A 144 -5.24 23.56 -4.84
C ARG A 144 -4.96 25.02 -4.45
N GLY A 145 -5.97 25.89 -4.46
CA GLY A 145 -5.84 27.29 -4.05
C GLY A 145 -5.76 27.52 -2.53
N SER A 146 -6.25 26.59 -1.70
CA SER A 146 -6.24 26.73 -0.22
C SER A 146 -4.95 26.31 0.47
N SER A 147 -3.93 25.80 -0.25
CA SER A 147 -2.66 25.34 0.36
C SER A 147 -1.52 26.37 0.28
N GLY A 148 -1.79 27.60 -0.18
CA GLY A 148 -0.78 28.64 -0.43
C GLY A 148 -0.73 29.79 0.59
N GLY A 149 -1.37 29.68 1.75
CA GLY A 149 -1.41 30.77 2.73
C GLY A 149 -1.47 30.29 4.17
N ASN A 150 -0.31 30.01 4.75
CA ASN A 150 0.10 30.40 6.10
C ASN A 150 1.59 30.11 6.30
#